data_AF-A0A2T6D276-F1
#
_entry.id   AF-A0A2T6D276-F1
#
_cell.length_a   1.000
_cell.length_b   1.000
_cell.length_c   1.000
_cell.angle_alpha   90.00
_cell.angle_beta   90.00
_cell.angle_gamma   90.00
#
_symmetry.space_group_name_H-M   'P 1'
#
loop_
_entity.id
_entity.type
_entity.pdbx_description
1 polymer ?
#
loop_
_entity_poly.entity_id
_entity_poly.type
_entity_poly.pdbx_seq_one_letter_code
_entity_poly.pdbx_strand_id
1 'polypeptide(L)'
;MITGDRQVVRRLRRRVRAAVKADPALRRERRRVGRRRLTRPLSIALLRWLVPFVVASAAVSSPQPAAVLPYLVLWTLALTLLRAGQCADLFHSGASLWIFSFLPARDEAVFRHQVTLLARTAVWLAVDWLALGVVLAARTGTPAGWVAAPVFALAQYLTALAVAWGLARWRPQLPFGTIGGLFAGGTWLLLQFGNAFGARFTTPLLGTLSLATPGGWLATAQADAVAGGWWGWLLVLTLGTASAVCLWRALHAGERDFRVGALLDETESANEPSFAAEEDAAIQAADAAGRAPFSPDLFAAPGSSETPHAGDDGAWRERIDDALTTAPGLALFRRGWLEAGVTRLLSPRQRVLVDFLQPQGARWGRIWLFAFVFALAAPLLRAAGQTGEWLVWFPVVALIAALLPPAMGGWTGLQGVISSNGIVGIHAFLPIGFGELSGTLLRVSALGTIAALPILWIAIQFGFAPTPLSALQTFGLVVRAAVVAFALMPVWTILSISKSTNDTSGRWFFTLAVLFVLSIAVLVAITVGVALFVAEAVWAALALSAILLGTSASLLGLYGWAWGRGKFDLIAPPPR
;
A
#
# COMPACT_ATOMS: atom_id res chain seq x y z
N MET A 1 33.19 -13.56 -19.00
CA MET A 1 34.07 -12.81 -18.08
C MET A 1 34.39 -11.44 -18.68
N ILE A 2 33.72 -10.37 -18.25
CA ILE A 2 34.18 -8.99 -18.45
C ILE A 2 34.39 -8.44 -17.05
N THR A 3 35.62 -8.50 -16.56
CA THR A 3 36.01 -7.69 -15.41
C THR A 3 35.75 -6.23 -15.76
N GLY A 4 35.06 -5.53 -14.87
CA GLY A 4 34.66 -4.14 -15.06
C GLY A 4 35.86 -3.22 -15.19
N ASP A 5 36.39 -3.09 -16.40
CA ASP A 5 37.28 -2.01 -16.73
C ASP A 5 36.45 -0.72 -16.60
N ARG A 6 36.69 0.01 -15.51
CA ARG A 6 36.06 1.32 -15.26
C ARG A 6 36.21 2.24 -16.47
N GLN A 7 37.25 2.04 -17.29
CA GLN A 7 37.41 2.77 -18.53
C GLN A 7 36.39 2.37 -19.59
N VAL A 8 36.06 1.10 -19.76
CA VAL A 8 35.01 0.63 -20.70
C VAL A 8 33.64 1.18 -20.30
N VAL A 9 33.26 1.12 -19.02
CA VAL A 9 32.01 1.72 -18.54
C VAL A 9 32.01 3.24 -18.75
N ARG A 10 33.13 3.92 -18.50
CA ARG A 10 33.27 5.36 -18.79
C ARG A 10 33.15 5.65 -20.28
N ARG A 11 33.74 4.82 -21.16
CA ARG A 11 33.65 4.93 -22.62
C ARG A 11 32.22 4.71 -23.11
N LEU A 12 31.53 3.68 -22.64
CA LEU A 12 30.12 3.41 -22.91
C LEU A 12 29.24 4.57 -22.43
N ARG A 13 29.42 5.06 -21.21
CA ARG A 13 28.69 6.24 -20.71
C ARG A 13 28.96 7.49 -21.55
N ARG A 14 30.19 7.70 -22.03
CA ARG A 14 30.53 8.80 -22.93
C ARG A 14 29.85 8.62 -24.29
N ARG A 15 29.85 7.41 -24.87
CA ARG A 15 29.17 7.09 -26.13
C ARG A 15 27.66 7.26 -26.02
N VAL A 16 27.03 6.73 -24.97
CA VAL A 16 25.59 6.93 -24.73
C VAL A 16 25.28 8.41 -24.52
N ARG A 17 26.10 9.15 -23.75
CA ARG A 17 25.92 10.61 -23.60
C ARG A 17 26.11 11.36 -24.91
N ALA A 18 27.02 10.93 -25.77
CA ALA A 18 27.25 11.51 -27.09
C ALA A 18 26.09 11.20 -28.03
N ALA A 19 25.60 9.95 -28.07
CA ALA A 19 24.41 9.54 -28.82
C ALA A 19 23.16 10.31 -28.36
N VAL A 20 22.94 10.37 -27.05
CA VAL A 20 21.85 11.18 -26.45
C VAL A 20 22.05 12.68 -26.69
N LYS A 21 23.25 13.18 -26.98
CA LYS A 21 23.45 14.60 -27.35
C LYS A 21 23.24 14.83 -28.85
N ALA A 22 23.65 13.89 -29.69
CA ALA A 22 23.56 13.94 -31.13
C ALA A 22 22.11 13.78 -31.61
N ASP A 23 21.33 12.92 -30.95
CA ASP A 23 19.94 12.66 -31.33
C ASP A 23 18.95 13.57 -30.56
N PRO A 24 18.23 14.48 -31.25
CA PRO A 24 17.22 15.33 -30.61
C PRO A 24 16.03 14.55 -30.01
N ALA A 25 15.68 13.36 -30.52
CA ALA A 25 14.64 12.50 -29.95
C ALA A 25 15.06 11.97 -28.58
N LEU A 26 16.26 11.39 -28.47
CA LEU A 26 16.84 10.93 -27.19
C LEU A 26 17.02 12.09 -26.19
N ARG A 27 17.32 13.32 -26.66
CA ARG A 27 17.33 14.51 -25.79
C ARG A 27 15.96 14.84 -25.22
N ARG A 28 14.92 14.80 -26.07
CA ARG A 28 13.54 15.07 -25.64
C ARG A 28 13.11 14.02 -24.63
N GLU A 29 13.42 12.75 -24.88
CA GLU A 29 13.15 11.65 -23.97
C GLU A 29 13.90 11.81 -22.64
N ARG A 30 15.22 12.07 -22.67
CA ARG A 30 16.00 12.35 -21.45
C ARG A 30 15.45 13.53 -20.66
N ARG A 31 15.01 14.61 -21.32
CA ARG A 31 14.37 15.76 -20.66
C ARG A 31 13.01 15.37 -20.07
N ARG A 32 12.21 14.55 -20.76
CA ARG A 32 10.93 14.01 -20.26
C ARG A 32 11.16 13.12 -19.03
N VAL A 33 12.09 12.17 -19.11
CA VAL A 33 12.49 11.30 -17.98
C VAL A 33 13.03 12.13 -16.81
N GLY A 34 13.88 13.13 -17.09
CA GLY A 34 14.40 14.06 -16.08
C GLY A 34 13.30 14.86 -15.38
N ARG A 35 12.33 15.39 -16.14
CA ARG A 35 11.16 16.08 -15.57
C ARG A 35 10.25 15.14 -14.78
N ARG A 36 10.00 13.91 -15.25
CA ARG A 36 9.22 12.89 -14.52
C ARG A 36 9.90 12.47 -13.20
N ARG A 37 11.23 12.40 -13.18
CA ARG A 37 12.02 12.15 -11.96
C ARG A 37 11.95 13.31 -10.96
N LEU A 38 11.68 14.54 -11.40
CA LEU A 38 11.52 15.73 -10.55
C LEU A 38 10.09 15.89 -10.01
N THR A 39 9.06 15.41 -10.71
CA THR A 39 7.66 15.51 -10.26
C THR A 39 7.24 14.43 -9.26
N ARG A 40 7.74 13.19 -9.39
CA ARG A 40 7.50 12.11 -8.41
C ARG A 40 7.96 12.43 -6.97
N PRO A 41 9.11 13.09 -6.71
CA PRO A 41 9.53 13.39 -5.35
C PRO A 41 8.74 14.54 -4.72
N LEU A 42 8.05 15.41 -5.48
CA LEU A 42 7.46 16.62 -4.90
C LEU A 42 6.20 16.34 -4.07
N SER A 43 5.31 15.47 -4.54
CA SER A 43 4.11 15.07 -3.78
C SER A 43 4.46 14.21 -2.58
N ILE A 44 5.40 13.27 -2.74
CA ILE A 44 5.96 12.47 -1.64
C ILE A 44 6.69 13.38 -0.64
N ALA A 45 7.42 14.40 -1.11
CA ALA A 45 8.09 15.37 -0.24
C ALA A 45 7.07 16.25 0.50
N LEU A 46 6.04 16.76 -0.15
CA LEU A 46 4.98 17.56 0.48
C LEU A 46 4.23 16.77 1.55
N LEU A 47 3.80 15.54 1.24
CA LEU A 47 3.13 14.66 2.20
C LEU A 47 4.06 14.32 3.39
N ARG A 48 5.37 14.22 3.13
CA ARG A 48 6.40 13.98 4.15
C ARG A 48 6.62 15.16 5.09
N TRP A 49 6.49 16.40 4.63
CA TRP A 49 6.60 17.57 5.52
C TRP A 49 5.35 17.82 6.33
N LEU A 50 4.19 17.41 5.81
CA LEU A 50 2.89 17.65 6.45
C LEU A 50 2.77 16.92 7.79
N VAL A 51 3.34 15.71 7.92
CA VAL A 51 3.21 14.93 9.16
C VAL A 51 4.14 15.37 10.30
N PRO A 52 5.45 15.60 10.11
CA PRO A 52 6.30 16.23 11.12
C PRO A 52 5.77 17.59 11.55
N PHE A 53 5.19 18.36 10.62
CA PHE A 53 4.54 19.63 10.93
C PHE A 53 3.29 19.44 11.80
N VAL A 54 2.44 18.45 11.49
CA VAL A 54 1.26 18.14 12.32
C VAL A 54 1.67 17.58 13.69
N VAL A 55 2.66 16.69 13.76
CA VAL A 55 3.21 16.18 15.03
C VAL A 55 3.81 17.33 15.85
N ALA A 56 4.53 18.25 15.21
CA ALA A 56 5.05 19.46 15.86
C ALA A 56 3.91 20.33 16.40
N SER A 57 2.84 20.54 15.60
CA SER A 57 1.67 21.31 16.04
C SER A 57 0.96 20.66 17.23
N ALA A 58 0.80 19.33 17.22
CA ALA A 58 0.22 18.57 18.33
C ALA A 58 1.12 18.58 19.57
N ALA A 59 2.44 18.57 19.37
CA ALA A 59 3.42 18.66 20.44
C ALA A 59 3.44 20.05 21.09
N VAL A 60 3.14 21.11 20.34
CA VAL A 60 2.99 22.48 20.86
C VAL A 60 1.66 22.63 21.61
N SER A 61 0.58 21.98 21.15
CA SER A 61 -0.75 22.14 21.75
C SER A 61 -1.01 21.28 22.99
N SER A 62 -0.28 20.18 23.19
CA SER A 62 -0.45 19.32 24.36
C SER A 62 0.33 19.84 25.56
N PRO A 63 -0.23 19.92 26.78
CA PRO A 63 0.49 20.36 27.99
C PRO A 63 1.55 19.36 28.48
N GLN A 64 1.46 18.07 28.12
CA GLN A 64 2.41 17.05 28.57
C GLN A 64 3.30 16.54 27.42
N PRO A 65 4.65 16.59 27.53
CA PRO A 65 5.57 16.08 26.50
C PRO A 65 5.39 14.59 26.23
N ALA A 66 5.05 13.83 27.29
CA ALA A 66 4.81 12.40 27.22
C ALA A 66 3.65 12.02 26.28
N ALA A 67 2.68 12.91 26.07
CA ALA A 67 1.56 12.66 25.17
C ALA A 67 1.98 12.56 23.69
N VAL A 68 3.16 13.09 23.32
CA VAL A 68 3.65 13.10 21.93
C VAL A 68 4.33 11.78 21.55
N LEU A 69 4.96 11.11 22.52
CA LEU A 69 5.69 9.85 22.34
C LEU A 69 4.87 8.76 21.61
N PRO A 70 3.64 8.43 22.05
CA PRO A 70 2.68 7.63 21.31
C PRO A 70 2.64 7.83 19.79
N TYR A 71 2.50 9.07 19.35
CA TYR A 71 2.37 9.42 17.93
C TYR A 71 3.70 9.25 17.18
N LEU A 72 4.83 9.52 17.85
CA LEU A 72 6.16 9.28 17.30
C LEU A 72 6.38 7.79 17.03
N VAL A 73 5.91 6.91 17.92
CA VAL A 73 6.06 5.47 17.74
C VAL A 73 5.25 4.97 16.54
N LEU A 74 3.99 5.39 16.40
CA LEU A 74 3.18 5.05 15.22
C LEU A 74 3.79 5.57 13.93
N TRP A 75 4.26 6.83 13.92
CA TRP A 75 4.92 7.40 12.77
C TRP A 75 6.19 6.64 12.42
N THR A 76 6.95 6.19 13.43
CA THR A 76 8.16 5.40 13.23
C THR A 76 7.81 4.07 12.58
N LEU A 77 6.81 3.39 13.13
CA LEU A 77 6.36 2.11 12.60
C LEU A 77 5.90 2.25 11.15
N ALA A 78 5.12 3.30 10.85
CA ALA A 78 4.67 3.61 9.49
C ALA A 78 5.85 3.79 8.53
N LEU A 79 6.82 4.64 8.88
CA LEU A 79 7.99 4.90 8.05
C LEU A 79 8.86 3.65 7.88
N THR A 80 9.11 2.90 8.95
CA THR A 80 9.86 1.62 8.89
C THR A 80 9.20 0.63 7.93
N LEU A 81 7.87 0.48 7.98
CA LEU A 81 7.14 -0.42 7.09
C LEU A 81 7.15 0.07 5.63
N LEU A 82 6.96 1.37 5.40
CA LEU A 82 7.11 1.95 4.05
C LEU A 82 8.50 1.68 3.48
N ARG A 83 9.54 1.66 4.33
CA ARG A 83 10.90 1.31 3.92
C ARG A 83 11.11 -0.18 3.75
N ALA A 84 10.48 -1.02 4.56
CA ALA A 84 10.48 -2.46 4.34
C ALA A 84 9.89 -2.78 2.95
N GLY A 85 8.81 -2.10 2.55
CA GLY A 85 8.23 -2.22 1.22
C GLY A 85 9.22 -1.81 0.12
N GLN A 86 9.90 -0.67 0.29
CA GLN A 86 10.94 -0.25 -0.67
C GLN A 86 12.13 -1.21 -0.72
N CYS A 87 12.55 -1.78 0.40
CA CYS A 87 13.58 -2.81 0.43
C CYS A 87 13.11 -4.07 -0.32
N ALA A 88 11.89 -4.54 -0.06
CA ALA A 88 11.31 -5.68 -0.77
C ALA A 88 11.28 -5.42 -2.30
N ASP A 89 10.83 -4.23 -2.71
CA ASP A 89 10.83 -3.82 -4.11
C ASP A 89 12.24 -3.74 -4.71
N LEU A 90 13.23 -3.19 -3.99
CA LEU A 90 14.58 -3.03 -4.54
C LEU A 90 15.36 -4.35 -4.64
N PHE A 91 15.09 -5.32 -3.75
CA PHE A 91 15.91 -6.52 -3.59
C PHE A 91 15.21 -7.83 -3.93
N HIS A 92 13.89 -7.88 -4.04
CA HIS A 92 13.14 -9.12 -4.29
C HIS A 92 12.18 -9.04 -5.48
N SER A 93 11.40 -7.97 -5.63
CA SER A 93 10.26 -7.93 -6.57
C SER A 93 10.29 -6.79 -7.59
N GLY A 94 11.40 -6.03 -7.64
CA GLY A 94 11.45 -4.82 -8.44
C GLY A 94 11.50 -5.11 -9.93
N ALA A 95 10.58 -4.50 -10.68
CA ALA A 95 10.66 -4.35 -12.14
C ALA A 95 12.05 -3.88 -12.63
N SER A 96 12.76 -3.11 -11.79
CA SER A 96 14.12 -2.65 -12.07
C SER A 96 15.19 -3.75 -12.04
N LEU A 97 14.96 -4.85 -11.30
CA LEU A 97 15.87 -6.00 -11.26
C LEU A 97 15.91 -6.73 -12.60
N TRP A 98 14.77 -6.80 -13.29
CA TRP A 98 14.67 -7.39 -14.63
C TRP A 98 15.54 -6.66 -15.66
N ILE A 99 15.75 -5.35 -15.53
CA ILE A 99 16.68 -4.62 -16.41
C ILE A 99 18.13 -5.11 -16.22
N PHE A 100 18.48 -5.56 -15.01
CA PHE A 100 19.85 -6.00 -14.72
C PHE A 100 20.14 -7.42 -15.22
N SER A 101 19.15 -8.27 -15.50
CA SER A 101 19.41 -9.59 -16.11
C SER A 101 19.90 -9.49 -17.56
N PHE A 102 19.50 -8.44 -18.28
CA PHE A 102 19.99 -8.17 -19.64
C PHE A 102 21.33 -7.45 -19.66
N LEU A 103 21.84 -7.01 -18.51
CA LEU A 103 23.12 -6.32 -18.41
C LEU A 103 24.21 -7.29 -17.92
N PRO A 104 25.42 -7.24 -18.49
CA PRO A 104 26.56 -8.03 -18.00
C PRO A 104 27.14 -7.42 -16.71
N ALA A 105 26.29 -7.20 -15.71
CA ALA A 105 26.65 -6.68 -14.40
C ALA A 105 26.78 -7.84 -13.40
N ARG A 106 27.81 -7.80 -12.56
CA ARG A 106 27.92 -8.74 -11.43
C ARG A 106 26.85 -8.43 -10.38
N ASP A 107 26.28 -9.46 -9.77
CA ASP A 107 25.26 -9.33 -8.72
C ASP A 107 25.71 -8.38 -7.59
N GLU A 108 26.97 -8.46 -7.16
CA GLU A 108 27.57 -7.56 -6.16
C GLU A 108 27.48 -6.08 -6.57
N ALA A 109 27.69 -5.76 -7.85
CA ALA A 109 27.61 -4.40 -8.35
C ALA A 109 26.16 -3.90 -8.41
N VAL A 110 25.23 -4.79 -8.75
CA VAL A 110 23.78 -4.50 -8.73
C VAL A 110 23.32 -4.27 -7.29
N PHE A 111 23.69 -5.16 -6.36
CA PHE A 111 23.39 -5.05 -4.94
C PHE A 111 23.89 -3.72 -4.36
N ARG A 112 25.16 -3.37 -4.57
CA ARG A 112 25.72 -2.08 -4.12
C ARG A 112 25.01 -0.88 -4.72
N HIS A 113 24.58 -0.98 -5.98
CA HIS A 113 23.77 0.07 -6.60
C HIS A 113 22.43 0.23 -5.89
N GLN A 114 21.72 -0.86 -5.61
CA GLN A 114 20.45 -0.85 -4.90
C GLN A 114 20.60 -0.34 -3.46
N VAL A 115 21.65 -0.76 -2.74
CA VAL A 115 21.97 -0.23 -1.39
C VAL A 115 22.23 1.28 -1.44
N THR A 116 22.92 1.78 -2.47
CA THR A 116 23.15 3.21 -2.64
C THR A 116 21.84 3.97 -2.89
N LEU A 117 20.92 3.39 -3.66
CA LEU A 117 19.59 3.97 -3.88
C LEU A 117 18.75 3.97 -2.60
N LEU A 118 18.77 2.87 -1.85
CA LEU A 118 18.14 2.78 -0.54
C LEU A 118 18.68 3.85 0.40
N ALA A 119 20.00 3.94 0.58
CA ALA A 119 20.63 4.92 1.46
C ALA A 119 20.23 6.36 1.08
N ARG A 120 20.31 6.72 -0.21
CA ARG A 120 19.92 8.05 -0.70
C ARG A 120 18.46 8.40 -0.43
N THR A 121 17.56 7.43 -0.61
CA THR A 121 16.14 7.66 -0.36
C THR A 121 15.82 7.62 1.14
N ALA A 122 16.63 6.95 1.94
CA ALA A 122 16.48 6.80 3.38
C ALA A 122 17.02 8.00 4.17
N VAL A 123 17.99 8.79 3.65
CA VAL A 123 18.48 10.03 4.31
C VAL A 123 17.34 10.93 4.81
N TRP A 124 16.24 11.00 4.07
CA TRP A 124 15.06 11.76 4.47
C TRP A 124 14.43 11.30 5.79
N LEU A 125 14.50 10.02 6.13
CA LEU A 125 14.04 9.52 7.44
C LEU A 125 14.86 10.13 8.59
N ALA A 126 16.17 10.28 8.40
CA ALA A 126 17.01 10.91 9.41
C ALA A 126 16.62 12.38 9.59
N VAL A 127 16.23 13.07 8.51
CA VAL A 127 15.70 14.43 8.57
C VAL A 127 14.36 14.48 9.31
N ASP A 128 13.45 13.54 9.04
CA ASP A 128 12.16 13.45 9.72
C ASP A 128 12.36 13.26 11.25
N TRP A 129 13.26 12.36 11.66
CA TRP A 129 13.57 12.14 13.07
C TRP A 129 14.31 13.30 13.72
N LEU A 130 15.19 13.98 12.98
CA LEU A 130 15.87 15.16 13.47
C LEU A 130 14.88 16.29 13.72
N ALA A 131 13.94 16.53 12.80
CA ALA A 131 12.90 17.54 12.99
C ALA A 131 12.09 17.27 14.27
N LEU A 132 11.72 16.00 14.50
CA LEU A 132 10.99 15.58 15.70
C LEU A 132 11.84 15.73 16.98
N GLY A 133 13.12 15.36 16.92
CA GLY A 133 14.06 15.56 18.02
C GLY A 133 14.24 17.04 18.37
N VAL A 134 14.31 17.92 17.36
CA VAL A 134 14.39 19.37 17.53
C VAL A 134 13.12 19.93 18.17
N VAL A 135 11.94 19.45 17.80
CA VAL A 135 10.68 19.86 18.44
C VAL A 135 10.68 19.48 19.92
N LEU A 136 11.11 18.26 20.27
CA LEU A 136 11.22 17.83 21.66
C LEU A 136 12.24 18.67 22.43
N ALA A 137 13.41 18.93 21.84
CA ALA A 137 14.46 19.76 22.43
C ALA A 137 14.00 21.21 22.68
N ALA A 138 13.33 21.81 21.70
CA ALA A 138 12.78 23.16 21.81
C ALA A 138 11.73 23.24 22.92
N ARG A 139 10.91 22.20 23.07
CA ARG A 139 9.88 22.14 24.10
C ARG A 139 10.44 22.02 25.51
N THR A 140 11.50 21.24 25.70
CA THR A 140 12.10 21.08 27.03
C THR A 140 13.03 22.23 27.39
N GLY A 141 13.58 22.94 26.40
CA GLY A 141 14.48 24.07 26.61
C GLY A 141 15.83 23.69 27.24
N THR A 142 16.14 22.39 27.33
CA THR A 142 17.36 21.90 27.98
C THR A 142 18.51 21.77 26.97
N PRO A 143 19.77 22.12 27.34
CA PRO A 143 20.94 21.88 26.50
C PRO A 143 21.09 20.39 26.12
N ALA A 144 20.78 19.50 27.07
CA ALA A 144 20.77 18.06 26.84
C ALA A 144 19.81 17.65 25.72
N GLY A 145 18.64 18.30 25.60
CA GLY A 145 17.68 18.06 24.54
C GLY A 145 18.25 18.33 23.15
N TRP A 146 18.99 19.43 22.99
CA TRP A 146 19.61 19.80 21.71
C TRP A 146 20.70 18.83 21.27
N VAL A 147 21.47 18.28 22.22
CA VAL A 147 22.46 17.22 21.93
C VAL A 147 21.77 15.88 21.68
N ALA A 148 20.69 15.59 22.39
CA ALA A 148 19.96 14.32 22.27
C ALA A 148 19.26 14.21 20.91
N ALA A 149 18.79 15.32 20.34
CA ALA A 149 18.07 15.35 19.07
C ALA A 149 18.83 14.67 17.90
N PRO A 150 20.06 15.04 17.53
CA PRO A 150 20.80 14.39 16.45
C PRO A 150 21.21 12.95 16.78
N VAL A 151 21.55 12.66 18.05
CA VAL A 151 21.93 11.30 18.47
C VAL A 151 20.74 10.35 18.36
N PHE A 152 19.56 10.78 18.85
CA PHE A 152 18.31 10.05 18.70
C PHE A 152 17.94 9.88 17.23
N ALA A 153 18.02 10.94 16.42
CA ALA A 153 17.67 10.86 15.01
C ALA A 153 18.52 9.83 14.25
N LEU A 154 19.82 9.78 14.55
CA LEU A 154 20.72 8.77 14.00
C LEU A 154 20.39 7.36 14.50
N ALA A 155 20.17 7.19 15.80
CA ALA A 155 19.79 5.89 16.38
C ALA A 155 18.49 5.37 15.75
N GLN A 156 17.45 6.20 15.72
CA GLN A 156 16.14 5.87 15.15
C GLN A 156 16.25 5.54 13.65
N TYR A 157 17.06 6.30 12.91
CA TYR A 157 17.34 6.04 11.50
C TYR A 157 17.96 4.66 11.26
N LEU A 158 18.99 4.31 12.04
CA LEU A 158 19.68 3.02 11.93
C LEU A 158 18.77 1.87 12.33
N THR A 159 18.00 2.03 13.41
CA THR A 159 17.01 1.04 13.87
C THR A 159 15.91 0.82 12.84
N ALA A 160 15.32 1.89 12.29
CA ALA A 160 14.31 1.79 11.25
C ALA A 160 14.83 1.05 10.02
N LEU A 161 16.05 1.34 9.57
CA LEU A 161 16.67 0.63 8.44
C LEU A 161 16.97 -0.84 8.74
N ALA A 162 17.49 -1.14 9.93
CA ALA A 162 17.79 -2.51 10.35
C ALA A 162 16.51 -3.36 10.37
N VAL A 163 15.44 -2.85 10.97
CA VAL A 163 14.14 -3.52 11.03
C VAL A 163 13.52 -3.64 9.63
N ALA A 164 13.53 -2.57 8.85
CA ALA A 164 12.98 -2.56 7.49
C ALA A 164 13.67 -3.62 6.60
N TRP A 165 14.99 -3.71 6.67
CA TRP A 165 15.76 -4.72 5.96
C TRP A 165 15.44 -6.14 6.44
N GLY A 166 15.40 -6.36 7.76
CA GLY A 166 15.07 -7.67 8.33
C GLY A 166 13.69 -8.16 7.92
N LEU A 167 12.68 -7.28 7.96
CA LEU A 167 11.33 -7.57 7.51
C LEU A 167 11.28 -7.91 6.01
N ALA A 168 11.91 -7.08 5.17
CA ALA A 168 11.95 -7.30 3.73
C ALA A 168 12.64 -8.62 3.36
N ARG A 169 13.74 -8.96 4.04
CA ARG A 169 14.48 -10.21 3.81
C ARG A 169 13.70 -11.44 4.26
N TRP A 170 13.00 -11.38 5.40
CA TRP A 170 12.32 -12.55 5.97
C TRP A 170 10.95 -12.81 5.35
N ARG A 171 10.23 -11.74 4.98
CA ARG A 171 8.86 -11.82 4.43
C ARG A 171 8.65 -10.81 3.29
N PRO A 172 9.38 -10.91 2.17
CA PRO A 172 9.31 -9.92 1.08
C PRO A 172 7.92 -9.80 0.44
N GLN A 173 7.10 -10.85 0.55
CA GLN A 173 5.76 -10.92 -0.02
C GLN A 173 4.71 -10.10 0.76
N LEU A 174 5.03 -9.63 1.97
CA LEU A 174 4.08 -8.84 2.75
C LEU A 174 3.89 -7.44 2.12
N PRO A 175 2.66 -6.91 2.10
CA PRO A 175 2.37 -5.60 1.53
C PRO A 175 2.77 -4.48 2.49
N PHE A 176 4.05 -4.42 2.89
CA PHE A 176 4.56 -3.48 3.88
C PHE A 176 4.26 -2.02 3.55
N GLY A 177 4.29 -1.65 2.26
CA GLY A 177 3.93 -0.31 1.81
C GLY A 177 2.48 0.06 2.15
N THR A 178 1.55 -0.88 1.96
CA THR A 178 0.14 -0.70 2.33
C THR A 178 -0.02 -0.61 3.84
N ILE A 179 0.57 -1.54 4.58
CA ILE A 179 0.47 -1.57 6.05
C ILE A 179 1.08 -0.28 6.65
N GLY A 180 2.24 0.14 6.16
CA GLY A 180 2.87 1.40 6.57
C GLY A 180 2.02 2.63 6.23
N GLY A 181 1.35 2.62 5.07
CA GLY A 181 0.36 3.64 4.70
C GLY A 181 -0.83 3.71 5.67
N LEU A 182 -1.34 2.57 6.12
CA LEU A 182 -2.41 2.51 7.13
C LEU A 182 -1.94 3.07 8.47
N PHE A 183 -0.73 2.74 8.93
CA PHE A 183 -0.18 3.32 10.15
C PHE A 183 0.06 4.84 10.01
N ALA A 184 0.54 5.31 8.87
CA ALA A 184 0.69 6.74 8.60
C ALA A 184 -0.67 7.46 8.64
N GLY A 185 -1.67 6.92 7.94
CA GLY A 185 -3.03 7.45 7.94
C GLY A 185 -3.67 7.41 9.33
N GLY A 186 -3.50 6.30 10.06
CA GLY A 186 -3.95 6.15 11.44
C GLY A 186 -3.30 7.18 12.36
N THR A 187 -1.97 7.34 12.31
CA THR A 187 -1.24 8.38 13.07
C THR A 187 -1.83 9.75 12.82
N TRP A 188 -2.07 10.08 11.56
CA TRP A 188 -2.60 11.37 11.17
C TRP A 188 -4.04 11.58 11.66
N LEU A 189 -4.92 10.59 11.53
CA LEU A 189 -6.27 10.62 12.09
C LEU A 189 -6.23 10.81 13.61
N LEU A 190 -5.35 10.09 14.31
CA LEU A 190 -5.22 10.24 15.75
C LEU A 190 -4.69 11.63 16.16
N LEU A 191 -3.79 12.23 15.38
CA LEU A 191 -3.31 13.59 15.65
C LEU A 191 -4.40 14.65 15.47
N GLN A 192 -5.27 14.48 14.47
CA GLN A 192 -6.34 15.42 14.19
C GLN A 192 -7.52 15.27 15.17
N PHE A 193 -7.74 14.05 15.69
CA PHE A 193 -8.99 13.70 16.40
C PHE A 193 -8.77 13.03 17.76
N GLY A 194 -7.55 13.05 18.28
CA GLY A 194 -7.16 12.59 19.61
C GLY A 194 -7.71 13.50 20.71
N ASN A 195 -9.03 13.65 20.78
CA ASN A 195 -9.72 14.22 21.92
C ASN A 195 -9.70 13.25 23.11
N ALA A 196 -10.24 13.66 24.26
CA ALA A 196 -10.26 12.84 25.48
C ALA A 196 -10.89 11.44 25.28
N PHE A 197 -11.85 11.32 24.37
CA PHE A 197 -12.46 10.03 24.01
C PHE A 197 -11.48 9.15 23.20
N GLY A 198 -10.81 9.73 22.20
CA GLY A 198 -9.74 9.06 21.46
C GLY A 198 -8.59 8.63 22.37
N ALA A 199 -8.16 9.49 23.30
CA ALA A 199 -7.09 9.20 24.27
C ALA A 199 -7.36 7.92 25.09
N ARG A 200 -8.62 7.64 25.45
CA ARG A 200 -8.98 6.43 26.21
C ARG A 200 -8.68 5.13 25.46
N PHE A 201 -8.78 5.14 24.14
CA PHE A 201 -8.55 3.97 23.29
C PHE A 201 -7.13 3.95 22.70
N THR A 202 -6.54 5.11 22.48
CA THR A 202 -5.24 5.24 21.84
C THR A 202 -4.10 5.13 22.83
N THR A 203 -4.24 5.62 24.06
CA THR A 203 -3.16 5.59 25.06
C THR A 203 -2.70 4.17 25.38
N PRO A 204 -3.58 3.18 25.62
CA PRO A 204 -3.17 1.79 25.86
C PRO A 204 -2.50 1.13 24.64
N LEU A 205 -3.07 1.36 23.45
CA LEU A 205 -2.49 0.88 22.18
C LEU A 205 -1.09 1.46 21.96
N LEU A 206 -0.93 2.74 22.27
CA LEU A 206 0.31 3.47 22.02
C LEU A 206 1.37 3.18 23.09
N GLY A 207 0.96 2.97 24.34
CA GLY A 207 1.83 2.49 25.41
C GLY A 207 2.35 1.08 25.13
N THR A 208 1.52 0.20 24.58
CA THR A 208 2.01 -1.12 24.16
C THR A 208 2.91 -1.05 22.93
N LEU A 209 2.64 -0.19 21.95
CA LEU A 209 3.55 0.04 20.83
C LEU A 209 4.92 0.56 21.28
N SER A 210 4.95 1.46 22.28
CA SER A 210 6.21 2.01 22.77
C SER A 210 7.06 0.94 23.46
N LEU A 211 6.42 -0.06 24.08
CA LEU A 211 7.10 -1.21 24.70
C LEU A 211 7.39 -2.36 23.73
N ALA A 212 6.63 -2.50 22.64
CA ALA A 212 6.76 -3.63 21.72
C ALA A 212 7.70 -3.36 20.54
N THR A 213 7.97 -2.09 20.22
CA THR A 213 8.74 -1.72 19.03
C THR A 213 10.09 -1.11 19.37
N PRO A 214 11.15 -1.42 18.59
CA PRO A 214 12.45 -0.79 18.78
C PRO A 214 12.41 0.74 18.68
N GLY A 215 11.53 1.27 17.82
CA GLY A 215 11.30 2.72 17.72
C GLY A 215 10.65 3.32 18.96
N GLY A 216 9.83 2.53 19.66
CA GLY A 216 9.27 2.84 20.96
C GLY A 216 10.31 2.92 22.06
N TRP A 217 11.20 1.93 22.15
CA TRP A 217 12.28 1.90 23.14
C TRP A 217 13.20 3.10 23.03
N LEU A 218 13.55 3.48 21.81
CA LEU A 218 14.36 4.66 21.53
C LEU A 218 13.61 5.96 21.89
N ALA A 219 12.31 6.05 21.60
CA ALA A 219 11.51 7.22 21.97
C ALA A 219 11.42 7.36 23.50
N THR A 220 11.22 6.26 24.24
CA THR A 220 11.21 6.28 25.72
C THR A 220 12.58 6.63 26.28
N ALA A 221 13.66 6.10 25.70
CA ALA A 221 15.02 6.40 26.12
C ALA A 221 15.40 7.86 25.83
N GLN A 222 14.93 8.43 24.72
CA GLN A 222 15.09 9.84 24.41
C GLN A 222 14.37 10.72 25.44
N ALA A 223 13.14 10.38 25.81
CA ALA A 223 12.39 11.16 26.80
C ALA A 223 13.14 11.22 28.14
N ASP A 224 13.70 10.10 28.59
CA ASP A 224 14.55 10.05 29.80
C ASP A 224 15.84 10.86 29.63
N ALA A 225 16.53 10.73 28.50
CA ALA A 225 17.77 11.47 28.20
C ALA A 225 17.56 12.99 28.20
N VAL A 226 16.45 13.46 27.62
CA VAL A 226 16.06 14.87 27.56
C VAL A 226 15.72 15.41 28.96
N ALA A 227 15.16 14.56 29.84
CA ALA A 227 14.90 14.87 31.24
C ALA A 227 16.18 14.88 32.12
N GLY A 228 17.36 14.60 31.54
CA GLY A 228 18.63 14.55 32.25
C GLY A 228 18.98 13.17 32.81
N GLY A 229 18.20 12.14 32.51
CA GLY A 229 18.47 10.75 32.88
C GLY A 229 19.65 10.17 32.10
N TRP A 230 20.69 9.72 32.80
CA TRP A 230 21.86 9.09 32.17
C TRP A 230 21.55 7.70 31.58
N TRP A 231 20.54 7.02 32.11
CA TRP A 231 20.07 5.74 31.58
C TRP A 231 19.49 5.88 30.18
N GLY A 232 18.72 6.93 29.92
CA GLY A 232 18.21 7.25 28.59
C GLY A 232 19.32 7.40 27.56
N TRP A 233 20.40 8.10 27.91
CA TRP A 233 21.59 8.22 27.05
C TRP A 233 22.24 6.86 26.76
N LEU A 234 22.46 6.06 27.79
CA LEU A 234 23.03 4.73 27.64
C LEU A 234 22.16 3.83 26.75
N LEU A 235 20.84 3.87 26.91
CA LEU A 235 19.90 3.10 26.12
C LEU A 235 19.87 3.56 24.66
N VAL A 236 19.82 4.87 24.38
CA VAL A 236 19.85 5.39 22.99
C VAL A 236 21.13 4.95 22.28
N LEU A 237 22.28 5.07 22.94
CA LEU A 237 23.57 4.69 22.36
C LEU A 237 23.67 3.17 22.17
N THR A 238 23.28 2.38 23.16
CA THR A 238 23.31 0.91 23.08
C THR A 238 22.38 0.38 21.98
N LEU A 239 21.13 0.87 21.92
CA LEU A 239 20.16 0.45 20.90
C LEU A 239 20.58 0.92 19.50
N GLY A 240 21.10 2.14 19.36
CA GLY A 240 21.59 2.68 18.10
C GLY A 240 22.79 1.89 17.58
N THR A 241 23.77 1.60 18.44
CA THR A 241 24.96 0.80 18.06
C THR A 241 24.61 -0.65 17.73
N ALA A 242 23.75 -1.30 18.53
CA ALA A 242 23.25 -2.64 18.22
C ALA A 242 22.55 -2.68 16.85
N SER A 243 21.70 -1.69 16.57
CA SER A 243 21.00 -1.56 15.29
C SER A 243 21.97 -1.34 14.13
N ALA A 244 23.02 -0.55 14.32
CA ALA A 244 24.07 -0.35 13.32
C ALA A 244 24.79 -1.65 12.98
N VAL A 245 25.16 -2.44 14.00
CA VAL A 245 25.81 -3.75 13.83
C VAL A 245 24.87 -4.73 13.13
N CYS A 246 23.60 -4.78 13.53
CA CYS A 246 22.58 -5.60 12.87
C CYS A 246 22.40 -5.24 11.40
N LEU A 247 22.28 -3.95 11.08
CA LEU A 247 22.16 -3.47 9.71
C LEU A 247 23.41 -3.83 8.90
N TRP A 248 24.61 -3.58 9.44
CA TRP A 248 25.87 -3.93 8.79
C TRP A 248 25.95 -5.43 8.47
N ARG A 249 25.65 -6.30 9.45
CA ARG A 249 25.62 -7.76 9.25
C ARG A 249 24.58 -8.16 8.21
N ALA A 250 23.39 -7.56 8.26
CA ALA A 250 22.30 -7.90 7.35
C ALA A 250 22.59 -7.47 5.90
N LEU A 251 23.27 -6.34 5.71
CA LEU A 251 23.74 -5.90 4.39
C LEU A 251 24.83 -6.82 3.84
N HIS A 252 25.77 -7.27 4.69
CA HIS A 252 26.82 -8.22 4.27
C HIS A 252 26.25 -9.60 3.93
N ALA A 253 25.27 -10.07 4.70
CA ALA A 253 24.54 -11.29 4.37
C ALA A 253 23.76 -11.10 3.05
N GLY A 254 23.11 -9.96 2.88
CA GLY A 254 22.43 -9.60 1.62
C GLY A 254 23.35 -9.63 0.41
N GLU A 255 24.55 -9.07 0.51
CA GLU A 255 25.53 -9.06 -0.60
C GLU A 255 25.96 -10.47 -1.03
N ARG A 256 26.03 -11.42 -0.09
CA ARG A 256 26.40 -12.82 -0.36
C ARG A 256 25.27 -13.64 -0.98
N ASP A 257 24.04 -13.38 -0.53
CA ASP A 257 22.86 -14.16 -0.93
C ASP A 257 22.17 -13.60 -2.19
N PHE A 258 22.44 -12.34 -2.53
CA PHE A 258 21.80 -11.67 -3.65
C PHE A 258 22.28 -12.25 -4.99
N ARG A 259 21.35 -12.90 -5.69
CA ARG A 259 21.56 -13.47 -7.02
C ARG A 259 20.41 -13.04 -7.92
N VAL A 260 20.68 -12.19 -8.92
CA VAL A 260 19.62 -11.66 -9.79
C VAL A 260 18.93 -12.79 -10.55
N GLY A 261 19.69 -13.78 -11.05
CA GLY A 261 19.14 -14.94 -11.77
C GLY A 261 18.15 -15.73 -10.91
N ALA A 262 18.56 -16.16 -9.71
CA ALA A 262 17.69 -16.94 -8.83
C ALA A 262 16.42 -16.18 -8.40
N LEU A 263 16.52 -14.86 -8.19
CA LEU A 263 15.35 -14.04 -7.87
C LEU A 263 14.37 -13.92 -9.05
N LEU A 264 14.89 -13.90 -10.27
CA LEU A 264 14.07 -13.92 -11.48
C LEU A 264 13.46 -15.30 -11.70
N ASP A 265 14.21 -16.37 -11.51
CA ASP A 265 13.70 -17.74 -11.60
C ASP A 265 12.61 -18.00 -10.52
N GLU A 266 12.78 -17.48 -9.30
CA GLU A 266 11.75 -17.55 -8.24
C GLU A 266 10.50 -16.72 -8.59
N THR A 267 10.66 -15.55 -9.22
CA THR A 267 9.51 -14.75 -9.63
C THR A 267 8.83 -15.29 -10.87
N GLU A 268 9.58 -15.88 -11.80
CA GLU A 268 9.05 -16.60 -12.96
C GLU A 268 8.36 -17.88 -12.52
N SER A 269 8.94 -18.70 -11.64
CA SER A 269 8.27 -19.91 -11.12
C SER A 269 7.10 -19.63 -10.17
N ALA A 270 7.12 -18.53 -9.41
CA ALA A 270 5.97 -18.11 -8.61
C ALA A 270 4.84 -17.50 -9.46
N ASN A 271 5.18 -16.95 -10.63
CA ASN A 271 4.23 -16.39 -11.59
C ASN A 271 3.88 -17.35 -12.74
N GLU A 272 4.64 -18.43 -12.94
CA GLU A 272 4.27 -19.60 -13.73
C GLU A 272 3.08 -20.19 -12.99
N PRO A 273 1.87 -19.87 -13.45
CA PRO A 273 0.75 -20.12 -12.60
C PRO A 273 0.53 -21.64 -12.56
N SER A 274 -0.22 -22.11 -11.56
CA SER A 274 -0.91 -23.41 -11.67
C SER A 274 -1.65 -23.57 -13.00
N PHE A 275 -1.93 -22.47 -13.71
CA PHE A 275 -2.37 -22.44 -15.10
C PHE A 275 -1.49 -23.26 -16.03
N ALA A 276 -0.16 -23.31 -15.96
CA ALA A 276 0.57 -24.19 -16.89
C ALA A 276 0.18 -25.67 -16.66
N ALA A 277 0.08 -26.09 -15.40
CA ALA A 277 -0.35 -27.45 -15.04
C ALA A 277 -1.86 -27.69 -15.21
N GLU A 278 -2.71 -26.68 -14.99
CA GLU A 278 -4.17 -26.72 -15.17
C GLU A 278 -4.57 -26.56 -16.64
N GLU A 279 -3.79 -25.84 -17.44
CA GLU A 279 -3.88 -25.69 -18.90
C GLU A 279 -3.36 -26.96 -19.55
N ASP A 280 -2.23 -27.52 -19.13
CA ASP A 280 -1.78 -28.85 -19.56
C ASP A 280 -2.82 -29.92 -19.19
N ALA A 281 -3.39 -29.87 -17.98
CA ALA A 281 -4.46 -30.78 -17.57
C ALA A 281 -5.78 -30.52 -18.32
N ALA A 282 -6.11 -29.26 -18.65
CA ALA A 282 -7.30 -28.91 -19.42
C ALA A 282 -7.15 -29.26 -20.89
N ILE A 283 -5.96 -29.10 -21.48
CA ILE A 283 -5.59 -29.55 -22.82
C ILE A 283 -5.67 -31.07 -22.86
N GLN A 284 -5.06 -31.77 -21.91
CA GLN A 284 -5.16 -33.24 -21.81
C GLN A 284 -6.60 -33.72 -21.61
N ALA A 285 -7.42 -33.00 -20.82
CA ALA A 285 -8.83 -33.33 -20.62
C ALA A 285 -9.70 -33.01 -21.85
N ALA A 286 -9.39 -31.95 -22.60
CA ALA A 286 -10.06 -31.59 -23.85
C ALA A 286 -9.73 -32.60 -24.95
N ASP A 287 -8.46 -32.97 -25.09
CA ASP A 287 -7.98 -34.02 -25.99
C ASP A 287 -8.61 -35.37 -25.65
N ALA A 288 -8.68 -35.74 -24.37
CA ALA A 288 -9.35 -36.96 -23.92
C ALA A 288 -10.88 -36.95 -24.15
N ALA A 289 -11.51 -35.77 -24.17
CA ALA A 289 -12.93 -35.60 -24.44
C ALA A 289 -13.26 -35.43 -25.93
N GLY A 290 -12.26 -35.47 -26.83
CA GLY A 290 -12.43 -35.20 -28.26
C GLY A 290 -12.94 -33.80 -28.58
N ARG A 291 -12.80 -32.85 -27.64
CA ARG A 291 -13.11 -31.44 -27.84
C ARG A 291 -11.83 -30.76 -28.26
N ALA A 292 -11.84 -30.08 -29.40
CA ALA A 292 -10.68 -29.28 -29.81
C ALA A 292 -10.31 -28.33 -28.64
N PRO A 293 -9.07 -28.38 -28.12
CA PRO A 293 -8.61 -27.37 -27.18
C PRO A 293 -8.77 -26.03 -27.87
N PHE A 294 -9.36 -25.06 -27.14
CA PHE A 294 -9.51 -23.64 -27.49
C PHE A 294 -8.97 -23.30 -28.89
N SER A 295 -9.84 -23.12 -29.90
CA SER A 295 -9.33 -22.76 -31.23
C SER A 295 -8.46 -21.50 -31.11
N PRO A 296 -7.17 -21.54 -31.53
CA PRO A 296 -6.30 -20.37 -31.55
C PRO A 296 -6.86 -19.21 -32.38
N ASP A 297 -7.92 -19.46 -33.17
CA ASP A 297 -8.62 -18.48 -33.99
C ASP A 297 -9.23 -17.31 -33.21
N LEU A 298 -9.38 -17.42 -31.88
CA LEU A 298 -9.80 -16.30 -31.03
C LEU A 298 -8.72 -15.20 -30.92
N PHE A 299 -7.45 -15.55 -31.16
CA PHE A 299 -6.30 -14.62 -31.13
C PHE A 299 -5.51 -14.57 -32.45
N ALA A 300 -5.88 -15.40 -33.43
CA ALA A 300 -5.35 -15.26 -34.78
C ALA A 300 -5.70 -13.86 -35.29
N ALA A 301 -4.67 -13.05 -35.54
CA ALA A 301 -4.85 -11.79 -36.25
C ALA A 301 -5.63 -12.10 -37.53
N PRO A 302 -6.72 -11.36 -37.84
CA PRO A 302 -7.48 -11.61 -39.06
C PRO A 302 -6.48 -11.65 -40.21
N GLY A 303 -6.49 -12.77 -40.93
CA GLY A 303 -5.52 -13.05 -41.99
C GLY A 303 -5.40 -11.83 -42.89
N SER A 304 -4.17 -11.50 -43.26
CA SER A 304 -3.76 -10.30 -44.00
C SER A 304 -4.35 -10.14 -45.42
N SER A 305 -5.45 -10.83 -45.73
CA SER A 305 -6.20 -10.73 -46.99
C SER A 305 -7.60 -10.17 -46.84
N GLU A 306 -8.16 -10.06 -45.63
CA GLU A 306 -9.47 -9.42 -45.43
C GLU A 306 -9.28 -7.98 -44.95
N THR A 307 -9.47 -7.04 -45.88
CA THR A 307 -9.62 -5.62 -45.54
C THR A 307 -10.64 -5.48 -44.43
N PRO A 308 -10.28 -4.90 -43.26
CA PRO A 308 -11.21 -4.77 -42.15
C PRO A 308 -12.42 -3.96 -42.60
N HIS A 309 -13.56 -4.63 -42.74
CA HIS A 309 -14.83 -3.94 -42.93
C HIS A 309 -15.12 -3.18 -41.65
N ALA A 310 -15.24 -1.85 -41.76
CA ALA A 310 -15.45 -0.91 -40.67
C ALA A 310 -16.80 -1.06 -39.92
N GLY A 311 -17.47 -2.21 -40.06
CA GLY A 311 -18.72 -2.57 -39.39
C GLY A 311 -18.62 -3.72 -38.39
N ASP A 312 -17.47 -4.42 -38.31
CA ASP A 312 -17.35 -5.68 -37.52
C ASP A 312 -16.76 -5.48 -36.11
N ASP A 313 -16.64 -4.22 -35.66
CA ASP A 313 -16.21 -3.88 -34.29
C ASP A 313 -17.15 -4.42 -33.20
N GLY A 314 -18.38 -4.83 -33.57
CA GLY A 314 -19.35 -5.46 -32.67
C GLY A 314 -19.11 -6.96 -32.48
N ALA A 315 -18.79 -7.70 -33.55
CA ALA A 315 -18.75 -9.16 -33.50
C ALA A 315 -17.56 -9.69 -32.70
N TRP A 316 -16.40 -9.01 -32.75
CA TRP A 316 -15.27 -9.40 -31.90
C TRP A 316 -15.56 -9.13 -30.42
N ARG A 317 -16.27 -8.05 -30.09
CA ARG A 317 -16.70 -7.74 -28.72
C ARG A 317 -17.69 -8.78 -28.22
N GLU A 318 -18.63 -9.19 -29.08
CA GLU A 318 -19.62 -10.20 -28.76
C GLU A 318 -18.98 -11.58 -28.55
N ARG A 319 -17.98 -11.96 -29.35
CA ARG A 319 -17.20 -13.20 -29.15
C ARG A 319 -16.37 -13.19 -27.87
N ILE A 320 -15.75 -12.06 -27.53
CA ILE A 320 -15.00 -11.94 -26.27
C ILE A 320 -15.96 -11.94 -25.08
N ASP A 321 -17.07 -11.22 -25.16
CA ASP A 321 -18.09 -11.20 -24.10
C ASP A 321 -18.70 -12.60 -23.92
N ASP A 322 -18.96 -13.35 -25.00
CA ASP A 322 -19.48 -14.72 -24.95
C ASP A 322 -18.43 -15.69 -24.39
N ALA A 323 -17.17 -15.64 -24.83
CA ALA A 323 -16.08 -16.46 -24.28
C ALA A 323 -15.82 -16.18 -22.79
N LEU A 324 -15.90 -14.91 -22.39
CA LEU A 324 -15.79 -14.48 -21.00
C LEU A 324 -16.98 -14.99 -20.17
N THR A 325 -18.20 -14.93 -20.68
CA THR A 325 -19.42 -15.30 -19.94
C THR A 325 -19.74 -16.80 -19.93
N THR A 326 -19.27 -17.56 -20.92
CA THR A 326 -19.57 -18.99 -21.08
C THR A 326 -18.48 -19.92 -20.54
N ALA A 327 -17.29 -19.41 -20.18
CA ALA A 327 -16.18 -20.23 -19.66
C ALA A 327 -16.61 -21.04 -18.41
N PRO A 328 -16.70 -22.38 -18.50
CA PRO A 328 -17.15 -23.22 -17.41
C PRO A 328 -16.00 -23.43 -16.41
N GLY A 329 -15.84 -22.51 -15.46
CA GLY A 329 -14.75 -22.61 -14.48
C GLY A 329 -14.53 -21.42 -13.56
N LEU A 330 -15.55 -20.58 -13.35
CA LEU A 330 -15.47 -19.41 -12.48
C LEU A 330 -14.96 -19.81 -11.07
N ALA A 331 -13.71 -19.45 -10.77
CA ALA A 331 -12.96 -19.89 -9.59
C ALA A 331 -13.65 -19.50 -8.27
N LEU A 332 -14.43 -18.42 -8.30
CA LEU A 332 -15.26 -17.94 -7.20
C LEU A 332 -16.38 -18.89 -6.77
N PHE A 333 -16.94 -19.72 -7.65
CA PHE A 333 -18.03 -20.64 -7.29
C PHE A 333 -17.58 -21.81 -6.40
N ARG A 334 -16.29 -22.12 -6.37
CA ARG A 334 -15.75 -23.32 -5.70
C ARG A 334 -15.19 -23.06 -4.30
N ARG A 335 -15.33 -21.86 -3.73
CA ARG A 335 -14.50 -21.46 -2.57
C ARG A 335 -15.26 -20.68 -1.50
N GLY A 336 -15.83 -21.36 -0.51
CA GLY A 336 -16.32 -20.75 0.74
C GLY A 336 -17.75 -20.20 0.70
N TRP A 337 -18.37 -20.04 1.88
CA TRP A 337 -19.77 -19.62 2.01
C TRP A 337 -19.97 -18.11 1.78
N LEU A 338 -18.98 -17.28 2.14
CA LEU A 338 -19.04 -15.82 1.96
C LEU A 338 -18.92 -15.45 0.49
N GLU A 339 -17.94 -16.05 -0.20
CA GLU A 339 -17.70 -15.87 -1.63
C GLU A 339 -18.91 -16.37 -2.45
N ALA A 340 -19.48 -17.52 -2.07
CA ALA A 340 -20.72 -18.03 -2.67
C ALA A 340 -21.92 -17.07 -2.46
N GLY A 341 -22.00 -16.41 -1.31
CA GLY A 341 -23.02 -15.39 -1.05
C GLY A 341 -22.83 -14.15 -1.93
N VAL A 342 -21.60 -13.64 -2.01
CA VAL A 342 -21.25 -12.44 -2.77
C VAL A 342 -21.48 -12.66 -4.27
N THR A 343 -21.04 -13.79 -4.81
CA THR A 343 -21.19 -14.15 -6.22
C THR A 343 -22.64 -14.23 -6.67
N ARG A 344 -23.54 -14.74 -5.82
CA ARG A 344 -24.99 -14.76 -6.11
C ARG A 344 -25.56 -13.36 -6.31
N LEU A 345 -25.01 -12.35 -5.64
CA LEU A 345 -25.44 -10.95 -5.73
C LEU A 345 -24.82 -10.20 -6.92
N LEU A 346 -23.84 -10.80 -7.60
CA LEU A 346 -23.23 -10.26 -8.81
C LEU A 346 -23.97 -10.75 -10.06
N SER A 347 -24.06 -9.87 -11.07
CA SER A 347 -24.54 -10.25 -12.40
C SER A 347 -23.55 -11.18 -13.11
N PRO A 348 -23.96 -11.97 -14.13
CA PRO A 348 -23.07 -12.88 -14.84
C PRO A 348 -21.78 -12.22 -15.33
N ARG A 349 -21.90 -11.08 -16.01
CA ARG A 349 -20.76 -10.28 -16.50
C ARG A 349 -19.81 -9.84 -15.38
N GLN A 350 -20.36 -9.46 -14.23
CA GLN A 350 -19.54 -9.08 -13.07
C GLN A 350 -18.81 -10.27 -12.44
N ARG A 351 -19.41 -11.46 -12.42
CA ARG A 351 -18.76 -12.66 -11.87
C ARG A 351 -17.48 -12.95 -12.65
N VAL A 352 -17.57 -12.92 -13.98
CA VAL A 352 -16.41 -13.08 -14.86
C VAL A 352 -15.36 -12.03 -14.58
N LEU A 353 -15.79 -10.77 -14.47
CA LEU A 353 -14.87 -9.68 -14.20
C LEU A 353 -14.17 -9.84 -12.85
N VAL A 354 -14.85 -10.30 -11.79
CA VAL A 354 -14.19 -10.56 -10.51
C VAL A 354 -13.22 -11.74 -10.61
N ASP A 355 -13.57 -12.82 -11.33
CA ASP A 355 -12.64 -13.93 -11.57
C ASP A 355 -11.41 -13.47 -12.36
N PHE A 356 -11.57 -12.61 -13.36
CA PHE A 356 -10.43 -11.99 -14.04
C PHE A 356 -9.59 -11.12 -13.09
N LEU A 357 -10.25 -10.28 -12.29
CA LEU A 357 -9.56 -9.37 -11.36
C LEU A 357 -8.88 -10.11 -10.20
N GLN A 358 -9.34 -11.31 -9.86
CA GLN A 358 -8.86 -12.17 -8.78
C GLN A 358 -8.91 -13.66 -9.19
N PRO A 359 -8.06 -14.13 -10.11
CA PRO A 359 -8.12 -15.48 -10.66
C PRO A 359 -7.78 -16.55 -9.61
N GLN A 360 -6.96 -16.19 -8.62
CA GLN A 360 -6.69 -17.07 -7.48
C GLN A 360 -7.81 -17.07 -6.43
N GLY A 361 -8.89 -16.30 -6.62
CA GLY A 361 -10.01 -16.13 -5.70
C GLY A 361 -9.57 -15.54 -4.35
N ALA A 362 -10.10 -14.38 -3.96
CA ALA A 362 -9.76 -13.87 -2.65
C ALA A 362 -10.33 -14.79 -1.54
N ARG A 363 -9.48 -15.17 -0.59
CA ARG A 363 -9.80 -16.10 0.52
C ARG A 363 -10.61 -15.40 1.62
N TRP A 364 -11.72 -14.77 1.25
CA TRP A 364 -12.53 -13.93 2.13
C TRP A 364 -13.04 -14.71 3.33
N GLY A 365 -13.54 -15.93 3.14
CA GLY A 365 -14.04 -16.77 4.23
C GLY A 365 -12.98 -17.05 5.29
N ARG A 366 -11.74 -17.32 4.88
CA ARG A 366 -10.62 -17.56 5.81
C ARG A 366 -10.20 -16.29 6.53
N ILE A 367 -10.09 -15.18 5.81
CA ILE A 367 -9.70 -13.89 6.42
C ILE A 367 -10.80 -13.39 7.37
N TRP A 368 -12.07 -13.58 7.00
CA TRP A 368 -13.22 -13.26 7.84
C TRP A 368 -13.22 -14.11 9.12
N LEU A 369 -13.00 -15.43 9.00
CA LEU A 369 -12.91 -16.30 10.17
C LEU A 369 -11.75 -15.91 11.08
N PHE A 370 -10.58 -15.62 10.50
CA PHE A 370 -9.43 -15.11 11.24
C PHE A 370 -9.78 -13.81 11.98
N ALA A 371 -10.38 -12.84 11.30
CA ALA A 371 -10.81 -11.59 11.88
C ALA A 371 -11.85 -11.77 12.99
N PHE A 372 -12.81 -12.69 12.81
CA PHE A 372 -13.81 -13.04 13.81
C PHE A 372 -13.20 -13.65 15.06
N VAL A 373 -12.29 -14.63 14.91
CA VAL A 373 -11.56 -15.25 16.03
C VAL A 373 -10.75 -14.19 16.79
N PHE A 374 -10.06 -13.30 16.07
CA PHE A 374 -9.32 -12.20 16.69
C PHE A 374 -10.26 -11.21 17.41
N ALA A 375 -11.44 -10.89 16.87
CA ALA A 375 -12.40 -10.03 17.55
C ALA A 375 -12.91 -10.65 18.87
N LEU A 376 -13.05 -11.97 18.92
CA LEU A 376 -13.45 -12.73 20.11
C LEU A 376 -12.32 -12.95 21.12
N ALA A 377 -11.07 -12.92 20.70
CA ALA A 377 -9.94 -13.22 21.59
C ALA A 377 -9.84 -12.22 22.76
N ALA A 378 -10.06 -10.92 22.53
CA ALA A 378 -10.04 -9.93 23.60
C ALA A 378 -11.10 -10.17 24.69
N PRO A 379 -12.41 -10.31 24.37
CA PRO A 379 -13.42 -10.61 25.39
C PRO A 379 -13.17 -11.93 26.11
N LEU A 380 -12.73 -12.98 25.40
CA LEU A 380 -12.47 -14.28 26.01
C LEU A 380 -11.31 -14.21 27.01
N LEU A 381 -10.22 -13.51 26.66
CA LEU A 381 -9.09 -13.32 27.56
C LEU A 381 -9.45 -12.45 28.76
N ARG A 382 -10.29 -11.42 28.57
CA ARG A 382 -10.82 -10.62 29.70
C ARG A 382 -11.70 -11.44 30.62
N ALA A 383 -12.57 -12.29 30.06
CA ALA A 383 -13.38 -13.22 30.84
C ALA A 383 -12.51 -14.22 31.63
N ALA A 384 -11.33 -14.56 31.11
CA ALA A 384 -10.31 -15.35 31.80
C ALA A 384 -9.45 -14.54 32.81
N GLY A 385 -9.82 -13.29 33.10
CA GLY A 385 -9.15 -12.44 34.09
C GLY A 385 -7.97 -11.62 33.56
N GLN A 386 -7.68 -11.65 32.26
CA GLN A 386 -6.61 -10.82 31.68
C GLN A 386 -7.09 -9.37 31.54
N THR A 387 -6.38 -8.42 32.14
CA THR A 387 -6.72 -6.99 32.08
C THR A 387 -5.67 -6.15 31.36
N GLY A 388 -4.70 -6.81 30.72
CA GLY A 388 -3.60 -6.12 30.04
C GLY A 388 -4.06 -5.22 28.90
N GLU A 389 -3.45 -4.04 28.81
CA GLU A 389 -3.69 -3.05 27.74
C GLU A 389 -3.43 -3.63 26.34
N TRP A 390 -2.53 -4.62 26.24
CA TRP A 390 -2.19 -5.33 24.99
C TRP A 390 -3.39 -6.05 24.35
N LEU A 391 -4.47 -6.30 25.10
CA LEU A 391 -5.68 -6.92 24.56
C LEU A 391 -6.35 -6.06 23.48
N VAL A 392 -6.04 -4.76 23.41
CA VAL A 392 -6.52 -3.86 22.34
C VAL A 392 -5.98 -4.25 20.95
N TRP A 393 -4.91 -5.04 20.85
CA TRP A 393 -4.37 -5.47 19.56
C TRP A 393 -5.29 -6.43 18.82
N PHE A 394 -5.99 -7.29 19.54
CA PHE A 394 -6.93 -8.25 18.97
C PHE A 394 -8.04 -7.60 18.12
N PRO A 395 -8.82 -6.64 18.65
CA PRO A 395 -9.81 -5.94 17.84
C PRO A 395 -9.16 -5.08 16.75
N VAL A 396 -7.98 -4.49 16.96
CA VAL A 396 -7.27 -3.75 15.89
C VAL A 396 -6.92 -4.68 14.72
N VAL A 397 -6.32 -5.83 14.99
CA VAL A 397 -5.99 -6.84 13.98
C VAL A 397 -7.24 -7.37 13.31
N ALA A 398 -8.32 -7.62 14.07
CA ALA A 398 -9.60 -8.03 13.54
C ALA A 398 -10.19 -6.98 12.57
N LEU A 399 -10.17 -5.70 12.94
CA LEU A 399 -10.65 -4.62 12.09
C LEU A 399 -9.82 -4.48 10.81
N ILE A 400 -8.49 -4.54 10.92
CA ILE A 400 -7.60 -4.52 9.75
C ILE A 400 -7.90 -5.71 8.84
N ALA A 401 -7.97 -6.92 9.41
CA ALA A 401 -8.26 -8.13 8.63
C ALA A 401 -9.67 -8.11 8.00
N ALA A 402 -10.67 -7.54 8.67
CA ALA A 402 -12.04 -7.48 8.16
C ALA A 402 -12.24 -6.39 7.10
N LEU A 403 -11.62 -5.21 7.26
CA LEU A 403 -11.85 -4.05 6.40
C LEU A 403 -10.84 -3.91 5.27
N LEU A 404 -9.60 -4.37 5.45
CA LEU A 404 -8.54 -4.16 4.46
C LEU A 404 -8.72 -4.97 3.17
N PRO A 405 -9.09 -6.27 3.19
CA PRO A 405 -9.28 -7.04 1.97
C PRO A 405 -10.44 -6.52 1.09
N PRO A 406 -11.61 -6.14 1.64
CA PRO A 406 -12.67 -5.51 0.85
C PRO A 406 -12.29 -4.15 0.29
N ALA A 407 -11.54 -3.33 1.03
CA ALA A 407 -11.21 -1.96 0.63
C ALA A 407 -9.99 -1.85 -0.29
N MET A 408 -9.00 -2.72 -0.14
CA MET A 408 -7.72 -2.64 -0.83
C MET A 408 -7.34 -3.93 -1.56
N GLY A 409 -8.32 -4.82 -1.78
CA GLY A 409 -8.14 -6.15 -2.35
C GLY A 409 -7.04 -6.18 -3.39
N GLY A 410 -6.09 -7.10 -3.25
CA GLY A 410 -5.02 -7.28 -4.21
C GLY A 410 -5.59 -7.75 -5.55
N TRP A 411 -6.20 -6.83 -6.28
CA TRP A 411 -6.79 -7.04 -7.60
C TRP A 411 -5.66 -7.33 -8.57
N THR A 412 -5.31 -8.59 -8.71
CA THR A 412 -4.22 -9.05 -9.58
C THR A 412 -4.48 -8.67 -11.03
N GLY A 413 -5.74 -8.63 -11.47
CA GLY A 413 -6.09 -8.14 -12.82
C GLY A 413 -5.89 -6.62 -13.00
N LEU A 414 -5.70 -5.87 -11.90
CA LEU A 414 -5.25 -4.47 -11.92
C LEU A 414 -3.74 -4.35 -11.67
N GLN A 415 -2.98 -5.44 -11.59
CA GLN A 415 -1.53 -5.32 -11.56
C GLN A 415 -1.04 -4.90 -12.95
N GLY A 416 -0.05 -4.01 -12.93
CA GLY A 416 0.58 -3.54 -14.14
C GLY A 416 1.64 -4.52 -14.63
N VAL A 417 1.54 -4.90 -15.90
CA VAL A 417 2.57 -5.66 -16.61
C VAL A 417 3.58 -4.67 -17.21
N ILE A 418 4.86 -5.03 -17.15
CA ILE A 418 5.91 -4.24 -17.77
C ILE A 418 5.83 -4.45 -19.28
N SER A 419 5.49 -3.40 -20.01
CA SER A 419 5.63 -3.33 -21.46
C SER A 419 6.87 -2.50 -21.83
N SER A 420 7.34 -2.62 -23.06
CA SER A 420 8.49 -1.88 -23.60
C SER A 420 8.40 -0.35 -23.40
N ASN A 421 7.19 0.20 -23.22
CA ASN A 421 6.93 1.64 -23.06
C ASN A 421 6.40 2.05 -21.67
N GLY A 422 6.33 1.14 -20.70
CA GLY A 422 5.88 1.44 -19.34
C GLY A 422 5.06 0.33 -18.70
N ILE A 423 4.48 0.65 -17.55
CA ILE A 423 3.59 -0.26 -16.82
C ILE A 423 2.18 -0.09 -17.41
N VAL A 424 1.59 -1.18 -17.90
CA VAL A 424 0.24 -1.23 -18.46
C VAL A 424 -0.56 -2.27 -17.68
N GLY A 425 -1.72 -1.88 -17.15
CA GLY A 425 -2.63 -2.81 -16.49
C GLY A 425 -3.21 -3.83 -17.46
N ILE A 426 -3.32 -5.10 -17.04
CA ILE A 426 -3.86 -6.18 -17.89
C ILE A 426 -5.28 -5.84 -18.39
N HIS A 427 -6.09 -5.24 -17.54
CA HIS A 427 -7.44 -4.77 -17.88
C HIS A 427 -7.50 -3.80 -19.08
N ALA A 428 -6.39 -3.13 -19.45
CA ALA A 428 -6.34 -2.24 -20.61
C ALA A 428 -6.42 -2.98 -21.95
N PHE A 429 -6.13 -4.29 -21.97
CA PHE A 429 -6.19 -5.13 -23.17
C PHE A 429 -7.56 -5.76 -23.39
N LEU A 430 -8.48 -5.59 -22.44
CA LEU A 430 -9.82 -6.16 -22.51
C LEU A 430 -10.86 -5.06 -22.78
N PRO A 431 -12.01 -5.38 -23.39
CA PRO A 431 -13.07 -4.42 -23.67
C PRO A 431 -13.87 -4.06 -22.40
N ILE A 432 -13.19 -3.71 -21.31
CA ILE A 432 -13.78 -3.40 -20.01
C ILE A 432 -13.83 -1.87 -19.84
N GLY A 433 -15.04 -1.33 -19.76
CA GLY A 433 -15.25 0.09 -19.50
C GLY A 433 -14.96 0.48 -18.04
N PHE A 434 -14.59 1.74 -17.81
CA PHE A 434 -14.35 2.25 -16.45
C PHE A 434 -15.58 2.09 -15.54
N GLY A 435 -16.79 2.38 -16.05
CA GLY A 435 -18.02 2.25 -15.27
C GLY A 435 -18.30 0.81 -14.84
N GLU A 436 -18.02 -0.15 -15.72
CA GLU A 436 -18.14 -1.58 -15.44
C GLU A 436 -17.12 -2.03 -14.38
N LEU A 437 -15.85 -1.63 -14.57
CA LEU A 437 -14.77 -1.94 -13.66
C LEU A 437 -14.99 -1.35 -12.27
N SER A 438 -15.23 -0.04 -12.19
CA SER A 438 -15.47 0.66 -10.93
C SER A 438 -16.74 0.20 -10.23
N GLY A 439 -17.84 -0.01 -10.97
CA GLY A 439 -19.09 -0.51 -10.41
C GLY A 439 -18.95 -1.92 -9.81
N THR A 440 -18.14 -2.77 -10.44
CA THR A 440 -17.84 -4.11 -9.92
C THR A 440 -16.99 -4.03 -8.66
N LEU A 441 -15.90 -3.26 -8.67
CA LEU A 441 -15.06 -3.04 -7.49
C LEU A 441 -15.87 -2.49 -6.32
N LEU A 442 -16.70 -1.46 -6.54
CA LEU A 442 -17.56 -0.88 -5.52
C LEU A 442 -18.56 -1.87 -4.92
N ARG A 443 -19.26 -2.66 -5.75
CA ARG A 443 -20.22 -3.66 -5.24
C ARG A 443 -19.53 -4.72 -4.42
N VAL A 444 -18.39 -5.21 -4.89
CA VAL A 444 -17.62 -6.25 -4.20
C VAL A 444 -17.06 -5.73 -2.87
N SER A 445 -16.51 -4.51 -2.85
CA SER A 445 -16.10 -3.83 -1.61
C SER A 445 -17.27 -3.58 -0.66
N ALA A 446 -18.43 -3.14 -1.17
CA ALA A 446 -19.63 -2.91 -0.38
C ALA A 446 -20.11 -4.19 0.33
N LEU A 447 -20.20 -5.30 -0.41
CA LEU A 447 -20.57 -6.59 0.16
C LEU A 447 -19.57 -7.08 1.21
N GLY A 448 -18.27 -6.88 0.96
CA GLY A 448 -17.23 -7.21 1.95
C GLY A 448 -17.33 -6.36 3.23
N THR A 449 -17.63 -5.06 3.11
CA THR A 449 -17.86 -4.19 4.29
C THR A 449 -19.12 -4.58 5.05
N ILE A 450 -20.21 -4.96 4.37
CA ILE A 450 -21.43 -5.48 5.02
C ILE A 450 -21.10 -6.76 5.79
N ALA A 451 -20.36 -7.69 5.17
CA ALA A 451 -19.93 -8.92 5.81
C ALA A 451 -19.03 -8.67 7.04
N ALA A 452 -18.30 -7.55 7.08
CA ALA A 452 -17.45 -7.16 8.21
C ALA A 452 -18.22 -6.54 9.40
N LEU A 453 -19.49 -6.14 9.24
CA LEU A 453 -20.26 -5.46 10.29
C LEU A 453 -20.36 -6.24 11.62
N PRO A 454 -20.62 -7.57 11.62
CA PRO A 454 -20.66 -8.33 12.87
C PRO A 454 -19.31 -8.35 13.61
N ILE A 455 -18.20 -8.38 12.85
CA ILE A 455 -16.85 -8.35 13.42
C ILE A 455 -16.58 -6.97 14.02
N LEU A 456 -16.96 -5.89 13.31
CA LEU A 456 -16.89 -4.52 13.81
C LEU A 456 -17.66 -4.36 15.11
N TRP A 457 -18.87 -4.92 15.18
CA TRP A 457 -19.70 -4.89 16.37
C TRP A 457 -18.99 -5.50 17.58
N ILE A 458 -18.49 -6.73 17.44
CA ILE A 458 -17.79 -7.44 18.52
C ILE A 458 -16.52 -6.68 18.92
N ALA A 459 -15.72 -6.25 17.94
CA ALA A 459 -14.47 -5.53 18.17
C ALA A 459 -14.71 -4.20 18.90
N ILE A 460 -15.74 -3.44 18.53
CA ILE A 460 -16.09 -2.16 19.17
C ILE A 460 -16.67 -2.38 20.56
N GLN A 461 -17.64 -3.29 20.70
CA GLN A 461 -18.35 -3.51 21.96
C GLN A 461 -17.42 -4.02 23.05
N PHE A 462 -16.55 -4.97 22.71
CA PHE A 462 -15.77 -5.73 23.68
C PHE A 462 -14.26 -5.56 23.54
N GLY A 463 -13.75 -5.04 22.43
CA GLY A 463 -12.31 -5.05 22.17
C GLY A 463 -11.57 -3.89 22.83
N PHE A 464 -12.12 -2.68 22.76
CA PHE A 464 -11.33 -1.47 23.01
C PHE A 464 -11.35 -0.94 24.45
N ALA A 465 -12.29 -1.38 25.30
CA ALA A 465 -12.38 -0.93 26.69
C ALA A 465 -12.60 -2.10 27.67
N PRO A 466 -12.03 -2.05 28.89
CA PRO A 466 -12.22 -3.09 29.91
C PRO A 466 -13.70 -3.34 30.23
N THR A 467 -14.49 -2.28 30.26
CA THR A 467 -15.94 -2.36 30.37
C THR A 467 -16.56 -2.28 28.97
N PRO A 468 -17.50 -3.19 28.64
CA PRO A 468 -18.16 -3.16 27.35
C PRO A 468 -18.94 -1.86 27.16
N LEU A 469 -18.94 -1.34 25.94
CA LEU A 469 -19.75 -0.19 25.59
C LEU A 469 -21.24 -0.55 25.64
N SER A 470 -22.09 0.44 25.91
CA SER A 470 -23.54 0.23 25.77
C SER A 470 -23.88 -0.16 24.32
N ALA A 471 -24.97 -0.90 24.13
CA ALA A 471 -25.40 -1.34 22.80
C ALA A 471 -25.65 -0.14 21.86
N LEU A 472 -26.20 0.96 22.39
CA LEU A 472 -26.44 2.19 21.62
C LEU A 472 -25.14 2.88 21.17
N GLN A 473 -24.14 2.97 22.06
CA GLN A 473 -22.82 3.53 21.71
C GLN A 473 -22.10 2.65 20.69
N THR A 474 -22.15 1.32 20.88
CA THR A 474 -21.60 0.35 19.93
C THR A 474 -22.24 0.51 18.56
N PHE A 475 -23.58 0.53 18.50
CA PHE A 475 -24.31 0.73 17.26
C PHE A 475 -23.91 2.04 16.58
N GLY A 476 -23.88 3.14 17.33
CA GLY A 476 -23.46 4.44 16.81
C GLY A 476 -22.05 4.42 16.19
N LEU A 477 -21.09 3.79 16.86
CA LEU A 477 -19.71 3.67 16.35
C LEU A 477 -19.61 2.72 15.14
N VAL A 478 -20.33 1.59 15.15
CA VAL A 478 -20.38 0.64 14.01
C VAL A 478 -20.96 1.33 12.78
N VAL A 479 -22.07 2.06 12.92
CA VAL A 479 -22.69 2.81 11.83
C VAL A 479 -21.72 3.86 11.30
N ARG A 480 -21.08 4.66 12.17
CA ARG A 480 -20.10 5.66 11.74
C ARG A 480 -18.92 5.02 10.99
N ALA A 481 -18.37 3.93 11.51
CA ALA A 481 -17.27 3.21 10.86
C ALA A 481 -17.67 2.63 9.49
N ALA A 482 -18.87 2.04 9.40
CA ALA A 482 -19.42 1.53 8.14
C ALA A 482 -19.57 2.64 7.12
N VAL A 483 -20.15 3.77 7.52
CA VAL A 483 -20.39 4.90 6.61
C VAL A 483 -19.07 5.51 6.14
N VAL A 484 -18.08 5.65 7.02
CA VAL A 484 -16.71 6.04 6.62
C VAL A 484 -16.14 5.06 5.60
N ALA A 485 -16.26 3.75 5.84
CA ALA A 485 -15.77 2.73 4.90
C ALA A 485 -16.45 2.86 3.53
N PHE A 486 -17.79 2.99 3.48
CA PHE A 486 -18.53 3.21 2.23
C PHE A 486 -18.14 4.50 1.52
N ALA A 487 -18.01 5.59 2.26
CA ALA A 487 -17.66 6.89 1.72
C ALA A 487 -16.23 6.91 1.15
N LEU A 488 -15.34 6.05 1.63
CA LEU A 488 -13.98 5.92 1.13
C LEU A 488 -13.84 4.93 -0.05
N MET A 489 -14.82 4.04 -0.28
CA MET A 489 -14.77 3.06 -1.40
C MET A 489 -14.48 3.69 -2.76
N PRO A 490 -15.16 4.78 -3.19
CA PRO A 490 -14.88 5.38 -4.49
C PRO A 490 -13.43 5.83 -4.64
N VAL A 491 -12.84 6.35 -3.56
CA VAL A 491 -11.42 6.76 -3.53
C VAL A 491 -10.52 5.54 -3.70
N TRP A 492 -10.76 4.46 -2.95
CA TRP A 492 -9.95 3.24 -3.10
C TRP A 492 -10.10 2.60 -4.47
N THR A 493 -11.29 2.64 -5.07
CA THR A 493 -11.51 2.19 -6.45
C THR A 493 -10.66 2.98 -7.43
N ILE A 494 -10.65 4.32 -7.35
CA ILE A 494 -9.78 5.18 -8.18
C ILE A 494 -8.31 4.79 -7.98
N LEU A 495 -7.86 4.71 -6.73
CA LEU A 495 -6.47 4.39 -6.40
C LEU A 495 -6.04 3.01 -6.91
N SER A 496 -6.97 2.05 -6.94
CA SER A 496 -6.70 0.68 -7.40
C SER A 496 -6.55 0.64 -8.92
N ILE A 497 -7.43 1.34 -9.65
CA ILE A 497 -7.36 1.46 -11.10
C ILE A 497 -6.13 2.27 -11.52
N SER A 498 -5.87 3.40 -10.85
CA SER A 498 -4.78 4.33 -11.20
C SER A 498 -3.37 3.75 -11.00
N LYS A 499 -3.22 2.68 -10.20
CA LYS A 499 -1.92 1.99 -10.02
C LYS A 499 -1.38 1.42 -11.34
N SER A 500 -2.28 1.14 -12.27
CA SER A 500 -2.02 0.37 -13.48
C SER A 500 -2.13 1.18 -14.77
N THR A 501 -2.53 2.44 -14.66
CA THR A 501 -2.51 3.40 -15.75
C THR A 501 -1.21 4.19 -15.73
N ASN A 502 -0.66 4.51 -16.91
CA ASN A 502 0.57 5.30 -17.01
C ASN A 502 0.29 6.81 -16.82
N ASP A 503 -0.51 7.14 -15.80
CA ASP A 503 -1.04 8.49 -15.53
C ASP A 503 0.06 9.53 -15.23
N THR A 504 1.29 9.09 -15.05
CA THR A 504 2.42 9.95 -14.66
C THR A 504 2.95 10.87 -15.77
N SER A 505 2.39 10.85 -16.98
CA SER A 505 3.05 11.39 -18.17
C SER A 505 2.92 12.90 -18.42
N GLY A 506 1.95 13.65 -17.88
CA GLY A 506 1.94 15.10 -18.14
C GLY A 506 0.84 15.95 -17.49
N ARG A 507 1.24 16.78 -16.52
CA ARG A 507 0.50 17.94 -15.94
C ARG A 507 -0.81 17.63 -15.21
N TRP A 508 -1.71 16.83 -15.78
CA TRP A 508 -3.00 16.50 -15.18
C TRP A 508 -2.88 15.65 -13.93
N PHE A 509 -1.99 14.66 -13.87
CA PHE A 509 -1.78 13.87 -12.66
C PHE A 509 -1.24 14.69 -11.48
N PHE A 510 -0.45 15.75 -11.70
CA PHE A 510 -0.04 16.60 -10.58
C PHE A 510 -1.23 17.37 -10.02
N THR A 511 -2.07 17.93 -10.88
CA THR A 511 -3.29 18.64 -10.47
C THR A 511 -4.30 17.68 -9.84
N LEU A 512 -4.52 16.51 -10.44
CA LEU A 512 -5.49 15.49 -10.01
C LEU A 512 -4.94 14.54 -8.93
N ALA A 513 -3.65 14.51 -8.65
CA ALA A 513 -3.11 13.81 -7.48
C ALA A 513 -2.92 14.79 -6.31
N VAL A 514 -2.40 15.99 -6.54
CA VAL A 514 -2.16 16.95 -5.44
C VAL A 514 -3.46 17.58 -4.97
N LEU A 515 -4.32 18.15 -5.85
CA LEU A 515 -5.59 18.69 -5.36
C LEU A 515 -6.50 17.55 -4.91
N PHE A 516 -6.61 16.47 -5.68
CA PHE A 516 -7.58 15.42 -5.36
C PHE A 516 -7.14 14.56 -4.17
N VAL A 517 -5.91 14.04 -4.11
CA VAL A 517 -5.49 13.21 -2.96
C VAL A 517 -5.33 14.05 -1.71
N LEU A 518 -4.87 15.31 -1.80
CA LEU A 518 -4.79 16.19 -0.62
C LEU A 518 -6.19 16.63 -0.18
N SER A 519 -7.07 17.05 -1.08
CA SER A 519 -8.45 17.42 -0.72
C SER A 519 -9.24 16.22 -0.22
N ILE A 520 -9.06 15.02 -0.80
CA ILE A 520 -9.63 13.78 -0.27
C ILE A 520 -9.05 13.50 1.11
N ALA A 521 -7.73 13.49 1.27
CA ALA A 521 -7.12 13.20 2.55
C ALA A 521 -7.64 14.17 3.62
N VAL A 522 -7.62 15.48 3.33
CA VAL A 522 -8.13 16.55 4.22
C VAL A 522 -9.62 16.38 4.49
N LEU A 523 -10.45 16.15 3.48
CA LEU A 523 -11.89 15.95 3.66
C LEU A 523 -12.19 14.67 4.43
N VAL A 524 -11.45 13.59 4.17
CA VAL A 524 -11.52 12.32 4.89
C VAL A 524 -11.11 12.53 6.33
N ALA A 525 -10.02 13.24 6.64
CA ALA A 525 -9.74 13.60 8.03
C ALA A 525 -10.91 14.32 8.62
N ILE A 526 -11.26 15.48 8.07
CA ILE A 526 -12.24 16.36 8.66
C ILE A 526 -13.54 15.60 8.88
N THR A 527 -13.97 14.79 7.92
CA THR A 527 -15.19 13.99 8.05
C THR A 527 -15.04 12.84 9.03
N VAL A 528 -14.05 11.96 8.87
CA VAL A 528 -13.83 10.79 9.75
C VAL A 528 -13.67 11.26 11.18
N GLY A 529 -12.92 12.33 11.35
CA GLY A 529 -12.61 12.90 12.61
C GLY A 529 -13.74 13.63 13.31
N VAL A 530 -14.41 14.52 12.59
CA VAL A 530 -15.56 15.20 13.14
C VAL A 530 -16.72 14.21 13.34
N ALA A 531 -16.95 13.26 12.43
CA ALA A 531 -18.03 12.28 12.56
C ALA A 531 -17.76 11.20 13.63
N LEU A 532 -16.53 10.71 13.79
CA LEU A 532 -16.22 9.70 14.80
C LEU A 532 -15.99 10.30 16.19
N PHE A 533 -15.32 11.45 16.29
CA PHE A 533 -14.79 11.93 17.56
C PHE A 533 -15.43 13.22 18.07
N VAL A 534 -15.89 14.14 17.20
CA VAL A 534 -16.40 15.46 17.64
C VAL A 534 -17.92 15.54 17.66
N ALA A 535 -18.60 14.85 16.74
CA ALA A 535 -20.04 14.83 16.64
C ALA A 535 -20.63 13.97 17.77
N GLU A 536 -20.93 14.59 18.91
CA GLU A 536 -21.78 13.98 19.92
C GLU A 536 -23.19 13.75 19.37
N ALA A 537 -23.65 14.65 18.48
CA ALA A 537 -24.93 14.53 17.82
C ALA A 537 -24.88 13.59 16.60
N VAL A 538 -25.74 12.57 16.60
CA VAL A 538 -25.88 11.57 15.52
C VAL A 538 -26.11 12.22 14.15
N TRP A 539 -26.90 13.30 14.09
CA TRP A 539 -27.21 14.01 12.84
C TRP A 539 -25.98 14.65 12.20
N ALA A 540 -25.03 15.18 13.00
CA ALA A 540 -23.81 15.79 12.47
C ALA A 540 -22.89 14.72 11.86
N ALA A 541 -22.81 13.55 12.49
CA ALA A 541 -22.08 12.41 11.94
C ALA A 541 -22.70 11.92 10.61
N LEU A 542 -24.04 11.89 10.50
CA LEU A 542 -24.75 11.54 9.27
C LEU A 542 -24.58 12.60 8.16
N ALA A 543 -24.67 13.89 8.49
CA ALA A 543 -24.49 14.97 7.54
C ALA A 543 -23.07 15.00 6.95
N LEU A 544 -22.05 14.89 7.80
CA LEU A 544 -20.66 14.81 7.37
C LEU A 544 -20.42 13.58 6.50
N SER A 545 -20.93 12.44 6.94
CA SER A 545 -20.88 11.20 6.16
C SER A 545 -21.48 11.35 4.76
N ALA A 546 -22.63 12.02 4.64
CA ALA A 546 -23.27 12.30 3.36
C ALA A 546 -22.41 13.23 2.48
N ILE A 547 -21.78 14.25 3.07
CA ILE A 547 -20.84 15.14 2.36
C ILE A 547 -19.64 14.34 1.84
N LEU A 548 -19.07 13.46 2.65
CA LEU A 548 -17.93 12.64 2.26
C LEU A 548 -18.28 11.67 1.15
N LEU A 549 -19.42 10.98 1.26
CA LEU A 549 -19.91 10.06 0.23
C LEU A 549 -20.21 10.81 -1.07
N GLY A 550 -20.90 11.96 -0.99
CA GLY A 550 -21.20 12.79 -2.15
C GLY A 550 -19.93 13.30 -2.83
N THR A 551 -18.93 13.69 -2.04
CA THR A 551 -17.65 14.11 -2.58
C THR A 551 -16.93 12.94 -3.23
N SER A 552 -16.73 11.81 -2.53
CA SER A 552 -16.03 10.66 -3.10
C SER A 552 -16.70 10.09 -4.36
N ALA A 553 -18.04 10.07 -4.41
CA ALA A 553 -18.79 9.70 -5.60
C ALA A 553 -18.56 10.70 -6.76
N SER A 554 -18.59 12.00 -6.47
CA SER A 554 -18.29 13.05 -7.46
C SER A 554 -16.88 12.91 -8.03
N LEU A 555 -15.93 12.54 -7.17
CA LEU A 555 -14.54 12.32 -7.55
C LEU A 555 -14.39 11.11 -8.48
N LEU A 556 -15.09 10.01 -8.18
CA LEU A 556 -15.15 8.84 -9.06
C LEU A 556 -15.79 9.18 -10.40
N GLY A 557 -16.86 9.98 -10.40
CA GLY A 557 -17.50 10.48 -11.61
C GLY A 557 -16.56 11.33 -12.46
N LEU A 558 -15.81 12.26 -11.84
CA LEU A 558 -14.83 13.08 -12.55
C LEU A 558 -13.67 12.24 -13.10
N TYR A 559 -13.19 11.26 -12.34
CA TYR A 559 -12.16 10.33 -12.82
C TYR A 559 -12.67 9.51 -14.01
N GLY A 560 -13.90 8.99 -13.93
CA GLY A 560 -14.54 8.27 -15.03
C GLY A 560 -14.78 9.14 -16.28
N TRP A 561 -15.12 10.42 -16.10
CA TRP A 561 -15.21 11.38 -17.20
C TRP A 561 -13.85 11.63 -17.87
N ALA A 562 -12.78 11.77 -17.07
CA ALA A 562 -11.43 11.94 -17.60
C ALA A 562 -10.96 10.68 -18.35
N TRP A 563 -11.30 9.51 -17.81
CA TRP A 563 -11.05 8.21 -18.44
C TRP A 563 -11.74 8.08 -19.79
N GLY A 564 -13.05 8.34 -19.85
CA GLY A 564 -13.84 8.25 -21.09
C GLY A 564 -13.37 9.21 -22.19
N ARG A 565 -12.64 10.27 -21.85
CA ARG A 565 -12.03 11.21 -22.79
C ARG A 565 -10.60 10.83 -23.21
N GLY A 566 -10.12 9.64 -22.85
CA GLY A 566 -8.78 9.18 -23.19
C GLY A 566 -7.67 10.06 -22.60
N LYS A 567 -7.92 10.71 -21.46
CA LYS A 567 -6.90 11.54 -20.77
C LYS A 567 -5.86 10.71 -20.03
N PHE A 568 -6.15 9.43 -19.82
CA PHE A 568 -5.25 8.45 -19.23
C PHE A 568 -4.70 7.55 -20.35
N ASP A 569 -3.38 7.51 -20.50
CA ASP A 569 -2.73 6.59 -21.44
C ASP A 569 -2.80 5.18 -20.84
N LEU A 570 -3.73 4.37 -21.36
CA LEU A 570 -3.82 2.95 -21.04
C LEU A 570 -2.76 2.15 -21.79
N ILE A 571 -2.44 2.55 -23.01
CA ILE A 571 -1.36 2.00 -23.83
C ILE A 571 -0.60 3.20 -24.39
N ALA A 572 0.67 3.37 -24.03
CA ALA A 572 1.49 4.40 -24.65
C ALA A 572 1.78 3.98 -26.11
N PRO A 573 1.24 4.68 -27.14
CA PRO A 573 1.55 4.33 -28.50
C PRO A 573 3.07 4.50 -28.74
N PRO A 574 3.71 3.63 -29.54
CA PRO A 574 5.10 3.84 -29.91
C PRO A 574 5.24 5.23 -30.54
N PRO A 575 6.33 5.97 -30.22
CA PRO A 575 6.56 7.26 -30.83
C PRO A 575 6.61 7.10 -32.36
N ARG A 576 5.78 7.88 -33.07
CA ARG A 576 5.94 8.09 -34.51
C ARG A 576 7.19 8.92 -34.79
#